data_AF-A0A8T4RUD4-F1
#
_entry.id   AF-A0A8T4RUD4-F1
#
_cell.length_a   1.000
_cell.length_b   1.000
_cell.length_c   1.000
_cell.angle_alpha   90.00
_cell.angle_beta   90.00
_cell.angle_gamma   90.00
#
_symmetry.space_group_name_H-M   'P 1'
#
loop_
_entity.id
_entity.type
_entity.pdbx_description
1 polymer ?
#
loop_
_entity_poly.entity_id
_entity_poly.type
_entity_poly.pdbx_seq_one_letter_code
_entity_poly.pdbx_strand_id
1 'polypeptide(L)'
;MDVNRIANRARKSISTFCIEECKAYCCRKGHLVVKENEINKVTQGRKNELIAEGKLKPIIGGKYSLYIGDEDNACPSLKGNKCLIHKSRLRPKTCGDFPIYIVDKTVMISGSCTAARAGMFYPYIKKFMKLGYKVSEGSGLLNSDFYKVAE
;
A
#
# COMPACT_ATOMS: atom_id res chain seq x y z
N MET A 1 -18.46 -16.01 6.44
CA MET A 1 -17.54 -14.90 6.78
C MET A 1 -16.89 -14.43 5.48
N ASP A 2 -17.04 -13.15 5.11
CA ASP A 2 -16.47 -12.59 3.87
C ASP A 2 -14.94 -12.45 3.96
N VAL A 3 -14.23 -12.76 2.85
CA VAL A 3 -12.77 -12.63 2.72
C VAL A 3 -12.29 -11.22 3.03
N ASN A 4 -13.04 -10.19 2.60
CA ASN A 4 -12.66 -8.80 2.86
C ASN A 4 -12.74 -8.46 4.35
N ARG A 5 -13.68 -9.07 5.07
CA ARG A 5 -13.77 -8.93 6.53
C ARG A 5 -12.56 -9.54 7.24
N ILE A 6 -12.02 -10.66 6.74
CA ILE A 6 -10.79 -11.26 7.28
C ILE A 6 -9.60 -10.36 7.00
N ALA A 7 -9.44 -9.89 5.76
CA ALA A 7 -8.35 -9.01 5.38
C ALA A 7 -8.37 -7.70 6.17
N ASN A 8 -9.53 -7.07 6.34
CA ASN A 8 -9.65 -5.85 7.14
C ASN A 8 -9.29 -6.07 8.62
N ARG A 9 -9.67 -7.22 9.19
CA ARG A 9 -9.26 -7.58 10.56
C ARG A 9 -7.76 -7.79 10.66
N ALA A 10 -7.17 -8.51 9.71
CA ALA A 10 -5.73 -8.75 9.64
C ALA A 10 -4.96 -7.43 9.51
N ARG A 11 -5.31 -6.56 8.55
CA ARG A 11 -4.69 -5.24 8.39
C ARG A 11 -4.81 -4.40 9.67
N LYS A 12 -5.97 -4.43 10.35
CA LYS A 12 -6.16 -3.70 11.60
C LYS A 12 -5.28 -4.26 12.74
N SER A 13 -5.06 -5.57 12.82
CA SER A 13 -4.33 -6.17 13.95
C SER A 13 -2.85 -5.78 14.02
N ILE A 14 -2.28 -5.23 12.96
CA ILE A 14 -0.88 -4.74 12.96
C ILE A 14 -0.76 -3.24 13.21
N SER A 15 -1.87 -2.52 13.50
CA SER A 15 -1.87 -1.05 13.57
C SER A 15 -0.90 -0.49 14.61
N THR A 16 -0.82 -1.12 15.80
CA THR A 16 0.12 -0.74 16.87
C THR A 16 1.56 -0.92 16.40
N PHE A 17 1.89 -2.11 15.89
CA PHE A 17 3.21 -2.41 15.32
C PHE A 17 3.58 -1.42 14.19
N CYS A 18 2.63 -1.05 13.34
CA CYS A 18 2.86 -0.06 12.29
C CYS A 18 3.29 1.30 12.82
N ILE A 19 2.73 1.76 13.93
CA ILE A 19 2.98 3.12 14.46
C ILE A 19 4.22 3.15 15.35
N GLU A 20 4.36 2.15 16.23
CA GLU A 20 5.33 2.14 17.32
C GLU A 20 6.66 1.51 16.90
N GLU A 21 6.62 0.40 16.17
CA GLU A 21 7.82 -0.35 15.80
C GLU A 21 8.27 -0.08 14.36
N CYS A 22 7.38 -0.32 13.38
CA CYS A 22 7.68 -0.14 11.96
C CYS A 22 7.67 1.34 11.54
N LYS A 23 7.10 2.23 12.36
CA LYS A 23 7.01 3.68 12.12
C LYS A 23 6.45 4.05 10.73
N ALA A 24 5.48 3.29 10.21
CA ALA A 24 4.85 3.46 8.91
C ALA A 24 5.83 3.46 7.71
N TYR A 25 6.84 2.58 7.74
CA TYR A 25 7.87 2.47 6.71
C TYR A 25 7.33 2.25 5.27
N CYS A 26 6.14 1.68 5.11
CA CYS A 26 5.51 1.56 3.79
C CYS A 26 5.18 2.91 3.13
N CYS A 27 5.04 3.98 3.93
CA CYS A 27 4.88 5.35 3.45
C CYS A 27 6.23 6.04 3.17
N ARG A 28 7.36 5.34 3.34
CA ARG A 28 8.73 5.78 3.10
C ARG A 28 9.51 4.78 2.24
N LYS A 29 8.80 4.00 1.40
CA LYS A 29 9.45 3.00 0.56
C LYS A 29 8.85 2.92 -0.85
N GLY A 30 9.73 3.01 -1.84
CA GLY A 30 9.46 2.68 -3.24
C GLY A 30 8.53 3.68 -3.93
N HIS A 31 7.69 3.16 -4.82
CA HIS A 31 6.75 3.95 -5.62
C HIS A 31 5.31 3.65 -5.25
N LEU A 32 4.52 4.71 -5.11
CA LEU A 32 3.08 4.65 -4.94
C LEU A 32 2.40 5.02 -6.26
N VAL A 33 1.73 4.05 -6.86
CA VAL A 33 0.88 4.30 -8.03
C VAL A 33 -0.45 4.88 -7.56
N VAL A 34 -0.78 6.07 -8.06
CA VAL A 34 -2.00 6.82 -7.71
C VAL A 34 -2.78 7.17 -8.97
N LYS A 35 -4.11 7.16 -8.89
CA LYS A 35 -4.95 7.66 -9.98
C LYS A 35 -4.96 9.18 -9.98
N GLU A 36 -5.26 9.77 -11.13
CA GLU A 36 -5.36 11.22 -11.26
C GLU A 36 -6.34 11.84 -10.24
N ASN A 37 -7.50 11.24 -10.00
CA ASN A 37 -8.48 11.75 -9.03
C ASN A 37 -8.06 11.59 -7.56
N GLU A 38 -7.02 10.80 -7.26
CA GLU A 38 -6.49 10.59 -5.91
C GLU A 38 -5.30 11.52 -5.61
N ILE A 39 -4.71 12.12 -6.66
CA ILE A 39 -3.38 12.72 -6.59
C ILE A 39 -3.28 13.87 -5.61
N ASN A 40 -4.20 14.83 -5.71
CA ASN A 40 -4.20 16.03 -4.85
C ASN A 40 -4.34 15.64 -3.38
N LYS A 41 -5.04 14.54 -3.09
CA LYS A 41 -5.20 14.08 -1.72
C LYS A 41 -3.92 13.46 -1.19
N VAL A 42 -3.21 12.67 -2.00
CA VAL A 42 -1.94 12.05 -1.60
C VAL A 42 -0.82 13.08 -1.49
N THR A 43 -0.75 14.01 -2.45
CA THR A 43 0.29 15.04 -2.54
C THR A 43 0.01 16.25 -1.64
N GLN A 44 -1.13 16.30 -0.97
CA GLN A 44 -1.57 17.45 -0.17
C GLN A 44 -1.56 18.76 -0.99
N GLY A 45 -2.03 18.68 -2.25
CA GLY A 45 -2.05 19.82 -3.18
C GLY A 45 -0.72 20.11 -3.88
N ARG A 46 0.38 19.46 -3.50
CA ARG A 46 1.74 19.72 -4.05
C ARG A 46 2.02 19.01 -5.38
N LYS A 47 1.00 18.79 -6.22
CA LYS A 47 1.15 18.03 -7.49
C LYS A 47 2.22 18.64 -8.39
N ASN A 48 2.13 19.94 -8.66
CA ASN A 48 3.02 20.61 -9.62
C ASN A 48 4.46 20.69 -9.12
N GLU A 49 4.65 20.97 -7.82
CA GLU A 49 5.96 20.96 -7.16
C GLU A 49 6.64 19.59 -7.30
N LEU A 50 5.93 18.51 -6.98
CA LEU A 50 6.49 17.17 -7.04
C LEU A 50 6.80 16.70 -8.47
N ILE A 51 6.11 17.23 -9.48
CA ILE A 51 6.44 17.02 -10.89
C ILE A 51 7.75 17.74 -11.23
N ALA A 52 7.89 19.01 -10.84
CA ALA A 52 9.10 19.80 -11.07
C ALA A 52 10.32 19.20 -10.36
N GLU A 53 10.14 18.64 -9.16
CA GLU A 53 11.16 17.90 -8.41
C GLU A 53 11.46 16.49 -9.00
N GLY A 54 10.72 16.04 -10.02
CA GLY A 54 10.89 14.71 -10.63
C GLY A 54 10.41 13.54 -9.76
N LYS A 55 9.73 13.81 -8.64
CA LYS A 55 9.24 12.81 -7.67
C LYS A 55 7.87 12.25 -8.06
N LEU A 56 7.12 12.95 -8.89
CA LEU A 56 5.83 12.52 -9.41
C LEU A 56 5.89 12.44 -10.93
N LYS A 57 5.73 11.23 -11.48
CA LYS A 57 5.82 10.99 -12.92
C LYS A 57 4.51 10.43 -13.46
N PRO A 58 3.94 10.96 -14.56
CA PRO A 58 2.80 10.32 -15.21
C PRO A 58 3.20 8.94 -15.76
N ILE A 59 2.26 7.99 -15.74
CA ILE A 59 2.38 6.63 -16.31
C ILE A 59 1.10 6.28 -17.08
N ILE A 60 1.08 5.15 -17.83
CA ILE A 60 -0.07 4.75 -18.68
C ILE A 60 -1.39 4.77 -17.90
N GLY A 61 -2.44 5.22 -18.59
CA GLY A 61 -3.82 5.04 -18.15
C GLY A 61 -4.26 6.05 -17.10
N GLY A 62 -3.78 7.30 -17.21
CA GLY A 62 -4.20 8.39 -16.32
C GLY A 62 -3.75 8.20 -14.88
N LYS A 63 -2.60 7.53 -14.68
CA LYS A 63 -2.02 7.28 -13.37
C LYS A 63 -0.70 8.03 -13.22
N TYR A 64 -0.24 8.11 -11.99
CA TYR A 64 1.04 8.68 -11.64
C TYR A 64 1.80 7.74 -10.72
N SER A 65 3.12 7.73 -10.86
CA SER A 65 4.06 7.09 -9.94
C SER A 65 4.65 8.18 -9.04
N LEU A 66 4.30 8.13 -7.75
CA LEU A 66 4.89 8.97 -6.72
C LEU A 66 6.04 8.22 -6.05
N TYR A 67 7.27 8.70 -6.20
CA TYR A 67 8.41 8.17 -5.47
C TYR A 67 8.34 8.59 -4.00
N ILE A 68 8.42 7.61 -3.11
CA ILE A 68 8.42 7.80 -1.66
C ILE A 68 9.57 7.04 -0.99
N GLY A 69 10.71 6.88 -1.65
CA GLY A 69 11.68 5.82 -1.35
C GLY A 69 12.75 6.09 -0.30
N ASP A 70 12.79 7.26 0.33
CA ASP A 70 13.78 7.61 1.35
C ASP A 70 13.19 8.52 2.45
N GLU A 71 13.99 8.87 3.46
CA GLU A 71 13.52 9.66 4.62
C GLU A 71 13.14 11.09 4.24
N ASP A 72 13.86 11.71 3.31
CA ASP A 72 13.59 13.06 2.81
C ASP A 72 12.38 13.08 1.85
N ASN A 73 12.05 11.93 1.28
CA ASN A 73 10.96 11.72 0.34
C ASN A 73 9.89 10.78 0.92
N ALA A 74 9.51 10.97 2.18
CA ALA A 74 8.31 10.31 2.68
C ALA A 74 7.06 10.74 1.90
N CYS A 75 6.00 9.91 1.96
CA CYS A 75 4.70 10.28 1.43
C CYS A 75 4.26 11.65 1.99
N PRO A 76 3.84 12.62 1.15
CA PRO A 76 3.44 13.95 1.61
C PRO A 76 2.26 13.94 2.59
N SER A 77 1.46 12.87 2.58
CA SER A 77 0.37 12.65 3.53
C SER A 77 0.81 12.02 4.86
N LEU A 78 2.11 11.79 5.08
CA LEU A 78 2.66 11.24 6.32
C LEU A 78 3.16 12.38 7.22
N LYS A 79 2.57 12.52 8.42
CA LYS A 79 3.03 13.44 9.47
C LYS A 79 3.53 12.64 10.67
N GLY A 80 4.83 12.64 10.88
CA GLY A 80 5.48 11.68 11.79
C GLY A 80 5.24 10.25 11.31
N ASN A 81 4.55 9.43 12.11
CA ASN A 81 4.13 8.07 11.74
C ASN A 81 2.61 7.95 11.46
N LYS A 82 1.91 9.09 11.31
CA LYS A 82 0.45 9.13 11.13
C LYS A 82 0.10 9.56 9.70
N CYS A 83 -0.80 8.81 9.07
CA CYS A 83 -1.29 9.12 7.73
C CYS A 83 -2.50 10.08 7.80
N LEU A 84 -2.34 11.28 7.24
CA LEU A 84 -3.36 12.34 7.20
C LEU A 84 -4.60 11.94 6.41
N ILE A 85 -4.46 11.01 5.47
CA ILE A 85 -5.54 10.57 4.58
C ILE A 85 -6.06 9.18 4.94
N HIS A 86 -5.70 8.64 6.11
CA HIS A 86 -6.05 7.26 6.49
C HIS A 86 -7.55 6.97 6.41
N LYS A 87 -8.39 7.93 6.79
CA LYS A 87 -9.87 7.81 6.76
C LYS A 87 -10.52 8.46 5.52
N SER A 88 -9.72 8.97 4.59
CA SER A 88 -10.22 9.66 3.40
C SER A 88 -10.86 8.67 2.42
N ARG A 89 -12.01 9.04 1.83
CA ARG A 89 -12.60 8.28 0.70
C ARG A 89 -11.73 8.31 -0.56
N LEU A 90 -10.88 9.32 -0.68
CA LEU A 90 -9.90 9.48 -1.76
C LEU A 90 -8.52 8.91 -1.41
N ARG A 91 -8.42 8.09 -0.36
CA ARG A 91 -7.19 7.34 -0.07
C ARG A 91 -7.00 6.30 -1.17
N PRO A 92 -5.81 6.22 -1.81
CA PRO A 92 -5.58 5.24 -2.87
C PRO A 92 -5.93 3.83 -2.40
N LYS A 93 -6.63 3.07 -3.25
CA LYS A 93 -7.04 1.70 -2.94
C LYS A 93 -5.85 0.83 -2.51
N THR A 94 -4.71 0.97 -3.19
CA THR A 94 -3.48 0.24 -2.85
C THR A 94 -2.98 0.52 -1.43
N CYS A 95 -3.12 1.74 -0.91
CA CYS A 95 -2.78 2.06 0.48
C CYS A 95 -3.70 1.37 1.48
N GLY A 96 -4.98 1.21 1.14
CA GLY A 96 -5.95 0.50 1.97
C GLY A 96 -5.83 -1.02 1.89
N ASP A 97 -5.35 -1.53 0.76
CA ASP A 97 -5.15 -2.95 0.55
C ASP A 97 -3.84 -3.45 1.15
N PHE A 98 -2.77 -2.66 1.13
CA PHE A 98 -1.50 -3.04 1.74
C PHE A 98 -1.64 -3.41 3.23
N PRO A 99 -0.98 -4.48 3.73
CA PRO A 99 -0.08 -5.38 3.00
C PRO A 99 -0.76 -6.64 2.41
N ILE A 100 -2.09 -6.73 2.44
CA ILE A 100 -2.84 -7.93 2.03
C ILE A 100 -3.70 -7.61 0.83
N TYR A 101 -3.39 -8.14 -0.34
CA TYR A 101 -4.16 -7.93 -1.56
C TYR A 101 -5.02 -9.15 -1.84
N ILE A 102 -6.23 -8.93 -2.35
CA ILE A 102 -7.13 -10.01 -2.78
C ILE A 102 -7.33 -9.81 -4.28
N VAL A 103 -6.91 -10.79 -5.06
CA VAL A 103 -7.07 -10.83 -6.53
C VAL A 103 -7.66 -12.18 -6.86
N ASP A 104 -8.89 -12.17 -7.39
CA ASP A 104 -9.70 -13.36 -7.67
C ASP A 104 -9.77 -14.30 -6.45
N LYS A 105 -9.22 -15.51 -6.58
CA LYS A 105 -9.18 -16.53 -5.52
C LYS A 105 -7.82 -16.62 -4.82
N THR A 106 -7.01 -15.58 -4.94
CA THR A 106 -5.68 -15.49 -4.34
C THR A 106 -5.58 -14.33 -3.36
N VAL A 107 -5.02 -14.61 -2.18
CA VAL A 107 -4.61 -13.62 -1.19
C VAL A 107 -3.10 -13.47 -1.26
N MET A 108 -2.64 -12.28 -1.59
CA MET A 108 -1.22 -11.95 -1.64
C MET A 108 -0.83 -11.17 -0.40
N ILE A 109 0.16 -11.66 0.34
CA ILE A 109 0.74 -10.96 1.49
C ILE A 109 2.09 -10.39 1.06
N SER A 110 2.22 -9.07 1.16
CA SER A 110 3.41 -8.37 0.70
C SER A 110 4.62 -8.68 1.57
N GLY A 111 5.64 -9.31 0.99
CA GLY A 111 6.92 -9.56 1.65
C GLY A 111 7.73 -8.30 1.98
N SER A 112 7.35 -7.13 1.43
CA SER A 112 8.00 -5.85 1.77
C SER A 112 7.50 -5.27 3.09
N CYS A 113 6.42 -5.81 3.66
CA CYS A 113 5.90 -5.40 4.96
C CYS A 113 6.66 -6.08 6.10
N THR A 114 7.21 -5.29 7.02
CA THR A 114 7.91 -5.83 8.20
C THR A 114 7.00 -6.68 9.09
N ALA A 115 5.74 -6.28 9.28
CA ALA A 115 4.77 -7.08 10.06
C ALA A 115 4.46 -8.43 9.39
N ALA A 116 4.42 -8.47 8.05
CA ALA A 116 4.26 -9.72 7.31
C ALA A 116 5.47 -10.62 7.48
N ARG A 117 6.69 -10.08 7.32
CA ARG A 117 7.94 -10.83 7.54
C ARG A 117 8.09 -11.35 8.97
N ALA A 118 7.53 -10.64 9.94
CA ALA A 118 7.46 -11.08 11.34
C ALA A 118 6.36 -12.13 11.60
N GLY A 119 5.65 -12.62 10.59
CA GLY A 119 4.65 -13.68 10.73
C GLY A 119 3.33 -13.25 11.39
N MET A 120 3.07 -11.94 11.55
CA MET A 120 1.90 -11.45 12.30
C MET A 120 0.55 -11.82 11.63
N PHE A 121 0.58 -12.29 10.38
CA PHE A 121 -0.62 -12.70 9.65
C PHE A 121 -0.93 -14.21 9.70
N TYR A 122 -0.07 -15.05 10.29
CA TYR A 122 -0.30 -16.49 10.41
C TYR A 122 -1.69 -16.88 10.95
N PRO A 123 -2.26 -16.19 11.97
CA PRO A 123 -3.60 -16.50 12.45
C PRO A 123 -4.73 -16.27 11.43
N TYR A 124 -4.48 -15.46 10.40
CA TYR A 124 -5.44 -15.12 9.35
C TYR A 124 -5.27 -15.98 8.10
N ILE A 125 -4.05 -16.44 7.81
CA ILE A 125 -3.75 -17.34 6.68
C ILE A 125 -4.63 -18.57 6.69
N LYS A 126 -4.73 -19.26 7.84
CA LYS A 126 -5.61 -20.43 8.00
C LYS A 126 -7.08 -20.10 7.73
N LYS A 127 -7.53 -18.88 8.04
CA LYS A 127 -8.92 -18.45 7.81
C LYS A 127 -9.19 -18.19 6.32
N PHE A 128 -8.21 -17.66 5.58
CA PHE A 128 -8.32 -17.50 4.13
C PHE A 128 -8.39 -18.86 3.42
N MET A 129 -7.51 -19.79 3.77
CA MET A 129 -7.48 -21.13 3.19
C MET A 129 -8.80 -21.89 3.42
N LYS A 130 -9.40 -21.76 4.62
CA LYS A 130 -10.73 -22.34 4.91
C LYS A 130 -11.86 -21.79 4.03
N LEU A 131 -11.72 -20.60 3.45
CA LEU A 131 -12.66 -20.04 2.48
C LEU A 131 -12.33 -20.43 1.02
N GLY A 132 -11.38 -21.37 0.83
CA GLY A 132 -10.92 -21.84 -0.47
C GLY A 132 -10.00 -20.88 -1.21
N TYR A 133 -9.37 -19.92 -0.51
CA TYR A 133 -8.40 -19.02 -1.14
C TYR A 133 -7.00 -19.61 -1.11
N LYS A 134 -6.26 -19.46 -2.21
CA LYS A 134 -4.81 -19.66 -2.24
C LYS A 134 -4.14 -18.47 -1.55
N VAL A 135 -3.13 -18.73 -0.71
CA VAL A 135 -2.32 -17.66 -0.11
C VAL A 135 -0.94 -17.70 -0.74
N SER A 136 -0.47 -16.54 -1.21
CA SER A 136 0.88 -16.35 -1.75
C SER A 136 1.60 -15.31 -0.91
N GLU A 137 2.77 -15.69 -0.40
CA GLU A 137 3.67 -14.79 0.31
C GLU A 137 4.82 -14.42 -0.64
N GLY A 138 5.17 -13.13 -0.74
CA GLY A 138 6.33 -12.71 -1.52
C GLY A 138 6.23 -11.35 -2.20
N SER A 139 7.24 -11.04 -3.01
CA SER A 139 7.43 -9.77 -3.75
C SER A 139 6.60 -9.65 -5.04
N GLY A 140 5.72 -10.62 -5.34
CA GLY A 140 5.01 -10.74 -6.62
C GLY A 140 4.16 -9.54 -7.06
N LEU A 141 3.92 -8.56 -6.17
CA LEU A 141 3.30 -7.28 -6.54
C LEU A 141 4.14 -6.46 -7.52
N LEU A 142 5.47 -6.46 -7.38
CA LEU A 142 6.35 -5.70 -8.28
C LEU A 142 6.35 -6.25 -9.71
N ASN A 143 6.05 -7.54 -9.89
CA ASN A 143 5.95 -8.21 -11.19
C ASN A 143 4.50 -8.30 -11.70
N SER A 144 3.53 -7.73 -10.98
CA SER A 144 2.13 -7.69 -11.42
C SER A 144 1.90 -6.55 -12.41
N ASP A 145 0.94 -6.72 -13.32
CA ASP A 145 0.57 -5.72 -14.33
C ASP A 145 0.23 -4.33 -13.76
N PHE A 146 0.07 -4.21 -12.43
CA PHE A 146 -0.11 -2.94 -11.72
C PHE A 146 1.07 -1.96 -11.82
N TYR A 147 2.30 -2.42 -12.09
CA TYR A 147 3.52 -1.61 -12.08
C TYR A 147 4.21 -1.45 -13.44
N LYS A 148 3.61 -1.90 -14.55
CA LYS A 148 4.18 -1.70 -15.90
C LYS A 148 4.19 -0.20 -16.26
N VAL A 149 5.37 0.30 -16.62
CA VAL A 149 5.62 1.70 -17.03
C VAL A 149 5.11 1.90 -18.46
N ALA A 150 4.74 3.15 -18.80
CA ALA A 150 4.52 3.52 -20.19
C ALA A 150 5.82 3.47 -20.96
N GLU A 151 5.87 2.69 -22.04
CA GLU A 151 6.81 2.97 -23.13
C GLU A 151 6.40 4.26 -23.86
#